data_AF-A0A5N5XYP3-F1
#
_entry.id   AF-A0A5N5XYP3-F1
#
_cell.length_a   1.000
_cell.length_b   1.000
_cell.length_c   1.000
_cell.angle_alpha   90.00
_cell.angle_beta   90.00
_cell.angle_gamma   90.00
#
_symmetry.space_group_name_H-M   'P 1'
#
loop_
_entity.id
_entity.type
_entity.pdbx_description
1 polymer ?
#
loop_
_entity_poly.entity_id
_entity_poly.type
_entity_poly.pdbx_seq_one_letter_code
_entity_poly.pdbx_strand_id
1 'polypeptide(L)' 'MIKKREFAKPSPDMEAFINGANEETTEKPDPKAPRKFKTHTIPMNEYEYQLLAELAEKYGQTHNGIIRFALKKLSEE' A
#
# COMPACT_ATOMS: atom_id res chain seq x y z
N MET A 1 32.56 10.00 -52.80
CA MET A 1 32.68 8.77 -52.00
C MET A 1 32.26 9.10 -50.56
N ILE A 2 31.15 8.53 -50.08
CA ILE A 2 30.64 8.77 -48.72
C ILE A 2 31.03 7.57 -47.86
N LYS A 3 31.84 7.80 -46.82
CA LYS A 3 32.32 6.78 -45.89
C LYS A 3 31.20 6.46 -44.90
N LYS A 4 30.58 5.27 -45.02
CA LYS A 4 29.55 4.78 -44.09
C LYS A 4 30.20 4.54 -42.73
N ARG A 5 29.61 5.09 -41.66
CA ARG A 5 30.00 4.78 -40.28
C ARG A 5 29.43 3.42 -39.90
N GLU A 6 30.27 2.54 -39.41
CA GLU A 6 29.87 1.25 -38.85
C GLU A 6 29.14 1.48 -37.53
N PHE A 7 27.97 0.89 -37.38
CA PHE A 7 27.20 0.90 -36.14
C PHE A 7 27.92 0.00 -35.12
N ALA A 8 28.49 0.62 -34.08
CA ALA A 8 29.05 -0.10 -32.95
C ALA A 8 27.95 -0.92 -32.26
N LYS A 9 28.27 -2.18 -31.92
CA LYS A 9 27.39 -3.08 -31.18
C LYS A 9 26.94 -2.40 -29.88
N PRO A 10 25.65 -2.50 -29.49
CA PRO A 10 25.20 -1.93 -28.23
C PRO A 10 25.98 -2.58 -27.08
N SER A 11 26.60 -1.76 -26.25
CA SER A 11 27.22 -2.19 -25.00
C SER A 11 26.16 -2.88 -24.13
N PRO A 12 26.47 -4.00 -23.45
CA PRO A 12 25.53 -4.74 -22.62
C PRO A 12 24.91 -3.94 -21.46
N ASP A 13 25.42 -2.74 -21.21
CA ASP A 13 25.01 -1.83 -20.14
C ASP A 13 23.66 -1.14 -20.37
N MET A 14 23.25 -0.94 -21.64
CA MET A 14 21.98 -0.26 -21.95
C MET A 14 20.76 -1.13 -21.65
N GLU A 15 20.82 -2.45 -21.95
CA GLU A 15 19.70 -3.34 -21.65
C GLU A 15 19.58 -3.66 -20.15
N ALA A 16 20.69 -3.67 -19.40
CA ALA A 16 20.66 -3.77 -17.94
C ALA A 16 20.04 -2.51 -17.30
N PHE A 17 20.31 -1.33 -17.84
CA PHE A 17 19.68 -0.07 -17.42
C PHE A 17 18.17 -0.02 -17.69
N ILE A 18 17.74 -0.52 -18.85
CA ILE A 18 16.32 -0.55 -19.25
C ILE A 18 15.53 -1.57 -18.41
N ASN A 19 16.14 -2.71 -18.06
CA ASN A 19 15.49 -3.76 -17.28
C ASN A 19 15.50 -3.53 -15.76
N GLY A 20 16.42 -2.71 -15.24
CA GLY A 20 16.51 -2.43 -13.80
C GLY A 20 15.35 -1.62 -13.21
N ALA A 21 14.51 -1.00 -14.05
CA ALA A 21 13.35 -0.21 -13.61
C ALA A 21 12.08 -1.05 -13.42
N ASN A 22 12.09 -2.32 -13.80
CA ASN A 22 10.90 -3.18 -13.78
C ASN A 22 10.88 -4.18 -12.62
N GLU A 23 11.87 -4.13 -11.73
CA GLU A 23 11.79 -4.79 -10.44
C GLU A 23 10.92 -3.94 -9.52
N GLU A 24 9.60 -4.04 -9.70
CA GLU A 24 8.66 -3.76 -8.63
C GLU A 24 8.97 -4.75 -7.50
N THR A 25 9.91 -4.39 -6.64
CA THR A 25 10.09 -5.01 -5.34
C THR A 25 8.76 -4.86 -4.61
N THR A 26 7.92 -5.88 -4.75
CA THR A 26 6.72 -6.08 -3.96
C THR A 26 7.18 -6.45 -2.55
N GLU A 27 7.73 -5.45 -1.85
CA GLU A 27 8.05 -5.57 -0.44
C GLU A 27 6.77 -5.95 0.28
N LYS A 28 6.79 -7.12 0.93
CA LYS A 28 5.64 -7.57 1.72
C LYS A 28 5.41 -6.55 2.84
N PRO A 29 4.19 -6.01 2.97
CA PRO A 29 3.91 -5.03 4.00
C PRO A 29 4.15 -5.64 5.39
N ASP A 30 4.94 -4.96 6.23
CA ASP A 30 5.22 -5.39 7.60
C ASP A 30 3.99 -5.16 8.50
N PRO A 31 3.42 -6.21 9.12
CA PRO A 31 2.28 -6.10 10.04
C PRO A 31 2.54 -5.25 11.30
N LYS A 32 3.80 -5.03 11.68
CA LYS A 32 4.19 -4.24 12.86
C LYS A 32 4.62 -2.82 12.50
N ALA A 33 4.52 -2.43 11.23
CA ALA A 33 4.92 -1.11 10.77
C ALA A 33 4.15 0.03 11.50
N PRO A 34 4.77 1.22 11.66
CA PRO A 34 4.10 2.38 12.22
C PRO A 34 2.86 2.78 11.43
N ARG A 35 1.80 3.17 12.13
CA ARG A 35 0.50 3.58 11.56
C ARG A 35 0.52 5.02 11.03
N LYS A 36 1.51 5.36 10.21
CA LYS A 36 1.69 6.70 9.61
C LYS A 36 1.48 6.71 8.09
N PHE A 37 1.04 5.59 7.51
CA PHE A 37 0.97 5.42 6.06
C PHE A 37 -0.12 6.29 5.41
N LYS A 38 -1.39 6.13 5.82
CA LYS A 38 -2.53 6.90 5.28
C LYS A 38 -3.60 7.12 6.33
N THR A 39 -4.31 8.24 6.19
CA THR A 39 -5.49 8.60 6.97
C THR A 39 -6.73 8.46 6.10
N HIS A 40 -7.85 8.01 6.67
CA HIS A 40 -9.12 7.88 5.97
C HIS A 40 -10.23 8.60 6.73
N THR A 41 -11.07 9.33 6.00
CA THR A 41 -12.26 10.00 6.53
C THR A 41 -13.48 9.26 6.02
N ILE A 42 -14.31 8.78 6.94
CA ILE A 42 -15.49 7.98 6.62
C ILE A 42 -16.72 8.84 6.92
N PRO A 43 -17.52 9.25 5.94
CA PRO A 43 -18.84 9.81 6.20
C PRO A 43 -19.73 8.70 6.75
N MET A 44 -20.44 8.98 7.84
CA MET A 44 -21.34 8.04 8.52
C MET A 44 -22.71 8.67 8.69
N ASN A 45 -23.74 7.84 8.70
CA ASN A 45 -25.05 8.23 9.21
C ASN A 45 -25.10 8.11 10.75
N GLU A 46 -26.18 8.59 11.36
CA GLU A 46 -26.34 8.59 12.82
C GLU A 46 -26.32 7.18 13.41
N TYR A 47 -26.99 6.23 12.76
CA TYR A 47 -27.06 4.83 13.20
C TYR A 47 -25.68 4.15 13.20
N GLU A 48 -24.91 4.34 12.13
CA GLU A 48 -23.54 3.81 11.99
C GLU A 48 -22.62 4.38 13.05
N TYR A 49 -22.73 5.69 13.33
CA TYR A 49 -21.92 6.34 14.35
C TYR A 49 -22.27 5.85 15.76
N GLN A 50 -23.57 5.70 16.07
CA GLN A 50 -24.02 5.16 17.36
C GLN A 50 -23.51 3.74 17.58
N LEU A 51 -23.63 2.87 16.57
CA LEU A 51 -23.10 1.51 16.61
C LEU A 51 -21.58 1.51 16.87
N LEU A 52 -20.83 2.39 16.21
CA LEU A 52 -19.39 2.52 16.41
C LEU A 52 -19.04 2.98 17.83
N ALA A 53 -19.79 3.93 18.38
CA ALA A 53 -19.60 4.44 19.73
C ALA A 53 -19.90 3.36 20.79
N GLU A 54 -21.00 2.62 20.65
CA GLU A 54 -21.35 1.51 21.54
C GLU A 54 -20.28 0.40 21.53
N LEU A 55 -19.78 0.05 20.34
CA LEU A 55 -18.70 -0.93 20.21
C LEU A 55 -17.40 -0.41 20.84
N ALA A 56 -17.07 0.87 20.64
CA ALA A 56 -15.90 1.48 21.24
C ALA A 56 -15.93 1.44 22.77
N GLU A 57 -17.09 1.75 23.36
CA GLU A 57 -17.30 1.67 24.81
C GLU A 57 -17.21 0.21 25.31
N LYS A 58 -17.90 -0.72 24.63
CA LYS A 58 -17.93 -2.14 25.01
C LYS A 58 -16.54 -2.79 25.04
N TYR A 59 -15.67 -2.45 24.09
CA TYR A 59 -14.32 -3.01 24.01
C TYR A 59 -13.25 -2.10 24.62
N GLY A 60 -13.63 -0.93 25.17
CA GLY A 60 -12.68 0.05 25.73
C GLY A 60 -11.65 0.54 24.71
N GLN A 61 -12.02 0.64 23.43
CA GLN A 61 -11.13 1.07 22.35
C GLN A 61 -11.60 2.38 21.72
N THR A 62 -10.66 3.10 21.08
CA THR A 62 -11.02 4.23 20.22
C THR A 62 -11.84 3.77 19.01
N HIS A 63 -12.65 4.65 18.41
CA HIS A 63 -13.36 4.39 17.15
C HIS A 63 -12.46 3.79 16.06
N ASN A 64 -11.27 4.38 15.84
CA ASN A 64 -10.29 3.87 14.89
C ASN A 64 -9.75 2.48 15.26
N GLY A 65 -9.74 2.14 16.55
CA GLY A 65 -9.40 0.81 17.06
C GLY A 65 -10.42 -0.23 16.66
N ILE A 66 -11.71 0.06 16.86
CA ILE A 66 -12.82 -0.80 16.46
C ILE A 66 -12.83 -1.04 14.95
N ILE A 67 -12.67 0.02 14.14
CA ILE A 67 -12.61 -0.11 12.68
C ILE A 67 -11.47 -1.05 12.26
N ARG A 68 -10.28 -0.90 12.87
CA ARG A 68 -9.14 -1.79 12.62
C ARG A 68 -9.40 -3.23 13.06
N PHE A 69 -10.07 -3.42 14.20
CA PHE A 69 -10.44 -4.73 14.70
C PHE A 69 -11.43 -5.42 13.76
N ALA A 70 -12.44 -4.69 13.26
CA ALA A 70 -13.40 -5.20 12.29
C ALA A 70 -12.72 -5.63 10.98
N LEU A 71 -11.80 -4.82 10.44
CA LEU A 71 -11.02 -5.18 9.25
C LEU A 71 -10.24 -6.47 9.44
N LYS A 72 -9.57 -6.62 10.59
CA LYS A 72 -8.81 -7.84 10.90
C LYS A 72 -9.73 -9.05 11.03
N LYS A 73 -10.86 -8.91 11.72
CA LYS A 73 -11.82 -9.99 11.90
C LYS A 73 -12.41 -10.46 10.57
N LEU A 74 -12.77 -9.53 9.69
CA LEU A 74 -13.26 -9.84 8.33
C LEU A 74 -12.21 -10.49 7.44
N SER A 75 -10.92 -10.28 7.70
CA SER A 75 -9.85 -10.97 6.94
C SER A 75 -9.56 -12.40 7.43
N GLU A 76 -10.05 -12.76 8.61
CA GLU A 76 -9.91 -14.09 9.20
C GLU A 76 -11.15 -15.00 8.94
N GLU A 77 -12.24 -14.42 8.42
CA GLU A 77 -13.41 -15.13 7.86
C GLU A 77 -13.14 -15.62 6.44
#